data_AF-A0A315CGR7-F1
#
_entry.id   AF-A0A315CGR7-F1
#
_cell.length_a   1.000
_cell.length_b   1.000
_cell.length_c   1.000
_cell.angle_alpha   90.00
_cell.angle_beta   90.00
_cell.angle_gamma   90.00
#
_symmetry.space_group_name_H-M   'P 1'
#
loop_
_entity.id
_entity.type
_entity.pdbx_description
1 polymer ?
#
loop_
_entity_poly.entity_id
_entity_poly.type
_entity_poly.pdbx_seq_one_letter_code
_entity_poly.pdbx_strand_id
1 'polypeptide(L)'
;MKKFFLVLWCASACALAQTAADTSAVIAKEREDLAAQRQRVLDVFEERSQDCWQKFAVNNCIIQARRIRRTDLQPIRQAELALNDRERQWRTQQRDERLKNKPSESTAKP
;
A
#
# COMPACT_ATOMS: atom_id res chain seq x y z
N MET A 1 22.85 -45.92 31.29
CA MET A 1 23.48 -45.39 30.06
C MET A 1 22.35 -45.39 29.01
N LYS A 2 21.80 -44.29 28.51
CA LYS A 2 22.40 -43.02 28.10
C LYS A 2 21.25 -41.99 28.12
N LYS A 3 21.37 -40.99 29.00
CA LYS A 3 20.70 -39.69 28.85
C LYS A 3 21.25 -39.05 27.56
N PHE A 4 20.56 -38.05 26.99
CA PHE A 4 20.72 -37.45 25.65
C PHE A 4 19.92 -38.24 24.59
N PHE A 5 18.80 -37.76 24.07
CA PHE A 5 18.60 -36.46 23.43
C PHE A 5 17.17 -35.96 23.68
N LEU A 6 17.05 -34.99 24.58
CA LEU A 6 15.81 -34.26 24.89
C LEU A 6 16.05 -32.77 24.59
N VAL A 7 16.68 -32.44 23.46
CA VAL A 7 16.93 -31.04 23.07
C VAL A 7 17.08 -30.97 21.55
N LEU A 8 15.98 -30.77 20.81
CA LEU A 8 15.98 -29.94 19.59
C LEU A 8 14.56 -29.76 19.01
N TRP A 9 13.65 -29.16 19.78
CA TRP A 9 12.39 -28.69 19.20
C TRP A 9 11.94 -27.36 19.81
N CYS A 10 12.79 -26.34 19.69
CA CYS A 10 12.48 -24.96 20.09
C CYS A 10 13.10 -23.92 19.13
N ALA A 11 13.01 -24.15 17.82
CA ALA A 11 13.53 -23.17 16.85
C ALA A 11 12.59 -23.03 15.64
N SER A 12 11.36 -22.58 15.87
CA SER A 12 10.61 -21.86 14.83
C SER A 12 9.40 -21.14 15.42
N ALA A 13 9.64 -20.12 16.23
CA ALA A 13 8.60 -19.19 16.67
C ALA A 13 9.17 -17.79 16.94
N CYS A 14 10.05 -17.30 16.06
CA CYS A 14 10.21 -15.84 15.93
C CYS A 14 9.16 -15.37 14.92
N ALA A 15 7.90 -15.36 15.35
CA ALA A 15 6.87 -14.58 14.68
C ALA A 15 7.31 -13.11 14.78
N LEU A 16 7.51 -12.49 13.62
CA LEU A 16 7.97 -11.12 13.46
C LEU A 16 7.15 -10.17 14.32
N ALA A 17 7.76 -9.61 15.36
CA ALA A 17 7.25 -8.40 16.00
C ALA A 17 7.49 -7.23 15.03
N GLN A 18 6.60 -7.06 14.04
CA GLN A 18 6.62 -5.88 13.17
C GLN A 18 6.31 -4.66 14.04
N THR A 19 7.25 -3.73 14.10
CA THR A 19 7.06 -2.48 14.86
C THR A 19 6.19 -1.50 14.07
N ALA A 20 5.53 -0.57 14.76
CA ALA A 20 4.74 0.47 14.11
C ALA A 20 5.55 1.27 13.05
N ALA A 21 6.84 1.53 13.31
CA ALA A 21 7.72 2.21 12.37
C ALA A 21 7.91 1.40 11.07
N ASP A 22 8.13 0.09 11.18
CA ASP A 22 8.32 -0.82 10.04
C ASP A 22 7.05 -0.86 9.16
N THR A 23 5.88 -0.99 9.77
CA THR A 23 4.60 -0.98 9.03
C THR A 23 4.35 0.34 8.29
N SER A 24 4.74 1.47 8.87
CA SER A 24 4.59 2.79 8.23
C SER A 24 5.49 2.95 7.00
N ALA A 25 6.72 2.42 7.08
CA ALA A 25 7.67 2.44 5.97
C ALA A 25 7.21 1.55 4.81
N VAL A 26 6.64 0.38 5.11
CA VAL A 26 6.06 -0.53 4.10
C VAL A 26 4.91 0.14 3.35
N ILE A 27 3.97 0.77 4.07
CA ILE A 27 2.84 1.50 3.46
C ILE A 27 3.34 2.65 2.57
N ALA A 28 4.36 3.38 3.01
CA ALA A 28 4.95 4.47 2.23
C ALA A 28 5.59 3.96 0.93
N LYS A 29 6.34 2.86 1.00
CA LYS A 29 6.96 2.22 -0.16
C LYS A 29 5.93 1.71 -1.16
N GLU A 30 4.90 1.00 -0.69
CA GLU A 30 3.82 0.53 -1.57
C GLU A 30 3.09 1.70 -2.28
N ARG A 31 2.94 2.84 -1.58
CA ARG A 31 2.35 4.05 -2.16
C ARG A 31 3.24 4.64 -3.27
N GLU A 32 4.54 4.67 -3.07
CA GLU A 32 5.51 5.10 -4.09
C GLU A 32 5.47 4.19 -5.31
N ASP A 33 5.45 2.87 -5.10
CA ASP A 33 5.38 1.87 -6.17
C ASP A 33 4.09 2.03 -7.01
N LEU A 34 2.94 2.26 -6.36
CA LEU A 34 1.67 2.51 -7.05
C LEU A 34 1.68 3.87 -7.80
N ALA A 35 2.28 4.91 -7.23
CA ALA A 35 2.44 6.20 -7.89
C ALA A 35 3.31 6.07 -9.15
N ALA A 36 4.42 5.34 -9.07
CA ALA A 36 5.29 5.07 -10.21
C ALA A 36 4.58 4.26 -11.29
N GLN A 37 3.78 3.24 -10.91
CA GLN A 37 2.95 2.48 -11.85
C GLN A 37 1.93 3.37 -12.56
N ARG A 38 1.24 4.23 -11.80
CA ARG A 38 0.29 5.18 -12.36
C ARG A 38 0.97 6.13 -13.35
N GLN A 39 2.14 6.65 -13.01
CA GLN A 39 2.88 7.56 -13.88
C GLN A 39 3.24 6.88 -15.20
N ARG A 40 3.74 5.63 -15.16
CA ARG A 40 4.02 4.87 -16.39
C ARG A 40 2.80 4.74 -17.32
N VAL A 41 1.61 4.50 -16.76
CA VAL A 41 0.36 4.44 -17.56
C VAL A 41 0.04 5.81 -18.18
N LEU A 42 0.30 6.90 -17.47
CA LEU A 42 0.10 8.25 -17.99
C LEU A 42 1.10 8.60 -19.09
N ASP A 43 2.38 8.23 -18.92
CA ASP A 43 3.43 8.46 -19.92
C ASP A 43 3.11 7.71 -21.23
N VAL A 44 2.72 6.43 -21.12
CA VAL A 44 2.28 5.62 -22.28
C VAL A 44 1.04 6.21 -22.95
N PHE A 45 0.10 6.76 -22.17
CA PHE A 45 -1.06 7.44 -22.74
C PHE A 45 -0.68 8.73 -23.48
N GLU A 46 0.28 9.48 -22.97
CA GLU A 46 0.77 10.72 -23.59
C GLU A 46 1.46 10.40 -24.92
N GLU A 47 2.38 9.43 -24.95
CA GLU A 47 3.04 8.95 -26.17
C GLU A 47 2.01 8.52 -27.23
N ARG A 48 1.05 7.67 -26.85
CA ARG A 48 -0.04 7.24 -27.75
C ARG A 48 -0.90 8.40 -28.24
N SER A 49 -1.10 9.42 -27.41
CA SER A 49 -1.88 10.61 -27.79
C SER A 49 -1.13 11.46 -28.81
N GLN A 50 0.20 11.53 -28.70
CA GLN A 50 1.06 12.19 -29.68
C GLN A 50 1.03 11.44 -31.02
N ASP A 51 1.16 10.11 -31.01
CA ASP A 51 1.07 9.26 -32.21
C ASP A 51 -0.27 9.40 -32.96
N CYS A 52 -1.36 9.70 -32.23
CA CYS A 52 -2.66 9.88 -32.85
C CYS A 52 -2.69 11.04 -33.86
N TRP A 53 -1.86 12.07 -33.70
CA TRP A 53 -1.81 13.22 -34.60
C TRP A 53 -1.22 12.90 -35.97
N GLN A 54 -0.49 11.79 -36.09
CA GLN A 54 0.04 11.31 -37.36
C GLN A 54 -0.97 10.47 -38.16
N LYS A 55 -2.18 10.25 -37.63
CA LYS A 55 -3.22 9.41 -38.24
C LYS A 55 -4.33 10.27 -38.82
N PHE A 56 -4.97 9.77 -39.88
CA PHE A 56 -6.12 10.46 -40.49
C PHE A 56 -7.34 10.54 -39.54
N ALA A 57 -7.59 9.47 -38.75
CA ALA A 57 -8.71 9.39 -37.83
C ALA A 57 -8.34 9.79 -36.38
N VAL A 58 -7.73 10.98 -36.20
CA VAL A 58 -7.20 11.48 -34.91
C VAL A 58 -8.20 11.34 -33.76
N ASN A 59 -9.44 11.81 -33.96
CA ASN A 59 -10.47 11.80 -32.91
C ASN A 59 -10.80 10.37 -32.43
N ASN A 60 -10.93 9.42 -33.36
CA ASN A 60 -11.18 8.03 -33.00
C ASN A 60 -9.99 7.46 -32.22
N CYS A 61 -8.77 7.71 -32.70
CA CYS A 61 -7.54 7.29 -32.04
C CYS A 61 -7.47 7.80 -30.58
N ILE A 62 -7.70 9.10 -30.36
CA ILE A 62 -7.67 9.70 -29.01
C ILE A 62 -8.74 9.07 -28.10
N ILE A 63 -9.95 8.81 -28.61
CA ILE A 63 -11.01 8.13 -27.84
C ILE A 63 -10.57 6.74 -27.39
N GLN A 64 -9.91 5.98 -28.27
CA GLN A 64 -9.38 4.66 -27.93
C GLN A 64 -8.24 4.75 -26.93
N ALA A 65 -7.29 5.67 -27.10
CA ALA A 65 -6.21 5.90 -26.14
C ALA A 65 -6.76 6.22 -24.74
N ARG A 66 -7.81 7.05 -24.65
CA ARG A 66 -8.51 7.35 -23.38
C ARG A 66 -9.19 6.14 -22.78
N ARG A 67 -9.77 5.25 -23.60
CA ARG A 67 -10.40 4.00 -23.14
C ARG A 67 -9.35 3.08 -22.53
N ILE A 68 -8.24 2.87 -23.24
CA ILE A 68 -7.13 2.03 -22.77
C ILE A 68 -6.59 2.59 -21.45
N ARG A 69 -6.28 3.89 -21.39
CA ARG A 69 -5.83 4.54 -20.13
C ARG A 69 -6.79 4.28 -18.97
N ARG A 70 -8.11 4.36 -19.18
CA ARG A 70 -9.09 4.10 -18.11
C ARG A 70 -9.01 2.65 -17.63
N THR A 71 -8.93 1.71 -18.57
CA THR A 71 -8.80 0.28 -18.26
C THR A 71 -7.51 -0.01 -17.51
N ASP A 72 -6.38 0.55 -17.95
CA ASP A 72 -5.06 0.33 -17.34
C ASP A 72 -4.95 0.97 -15.94
N LEU A 73 -5.58 2.13 -15.73
CA LEU A 73 -5.61 2.79 -14.42
C LEU A 73 -6.56 2.13 -13.42
N GLN A 74 -7.55 1.36 -13.88
CA GLN A 74 -8.55 0.75 -13.01
C GLN A 74 -7.97 -0.18 -11.93
N PRO A 75 -7.12 -1.18 -12.25
CA PRO A 75 -6.52 -2.04 -11.23
C PRO A 75 -5.62 -1.26 -10.26
N ILE A 76 -4.87 -0.25 -10.75
CA ILE A 76 -4.02 0.60 -9.91
C ILE A 76 -4.89 1.35 -8.90
N ARG A 77 -6.01 1.94 -9.35
CA ARG A 77 -6.95 2.63 -8.46
C ARG A 77 -7.51 1.69 -7.38
N GLN A 78 -7.85 0.45 -7.73
CA GLN A 78 -8.34 -0.52 -6.74
C GLN A 78 -7.25 -0.84 -5.70
N ALA A 79 -6.00 -1.00 -6.13
CA ALA A 79 -4.88 -1.21 -5.22
C ALA A 79 -4.63 0.00 -4.31
N GLU A 80 -4.70 1.23 -4.84
CA GLU A 80 -4.59 2.47 -4.06
C GLU A 80 -5.69 2.57 -2.99
N LEU A 81 -6.94 2.22 -3.35
CA LEU A 81 -8.06 2.21 -2.40
C LEU A 81 -7.83 1.19 -1.27
N ALA A 82 -7.45 -0.04 -1.63
CA ALA A 82 -7.14 -1.08 -0.64
C ALA A 82 -5.96 -0.69 0.28
N LEU A 83 -4.93 -0.02 -0.26
CA LEU A 83 -3.83 0.51 0.55
C LEU A 83 -4.30 1.61 1.51
N ASN A 84 -5.12 2.55 1.04
CA ASN A 84 -5.68 3.62 1.87
C ASN A 84 -6.53 3.06 3.02
N ASP A 85 -7.29 1.99 2.78
CA ASP A 85 -8.11 1.35 3.81
C ASP A 85 -7.25 0.63 4.85
N ARG A 86 -6.21 -0.10 4.43
CA ARG A 86 -5.21 -0.68 5.34
C ARG A 86 -4.54 0.38 6.19
N GLU A 87 -4.15 1.50 5.58
CA GLU A 87 -3.51 2.60 6.30
C GLU A 87 -4.45 3.24 7.33
N ARG A 88 -5.74 3.43 6.98
CA ARG A 88 -6.75 3.95 7.92
C ARG A 88 -6.94 3.03 9.12
N GLN A 89 -7.01 1.72 8.89
CA GLN A 89 -7.14 0.73 9.96
C GLN A 89 -5.90 0.76 10.87
N TRP A 90 -4.70 0.76 10.29
CA TRP A 90 -3.46 0.84 11.04
C TRP A 90 -3.35 2.10 11.90
N ARG A 91 -3.64 3.29 11.33
CA ARG A 91 -3.64 4.55 12.10
C ARG A 91 -4.65 4.53 13.24
N THR A 92 -5.78 3.85 13.06
CA THR A 92 -6.80 3.71 14.10
C THR A 92 -6.28 2.84 15.25
N GLN A 93 -5.70 1.68 14.95
CA GLN A 93 -5.08 0.81 15.96
C GLN A 93 -3.98 1.53 16.74
N GLN A 94 -3.12 2.27 16.05
CA GLN A 94 -2.08 3.10 16.68
C GLN A 94 -2.65 4.16 17.63
N ARG A 95 -3.81 4.77 17.32
CA ARG A 95 -4.47 5.68 18.27
C ARG A 95 -5.01 4.93 19.48
N ASP A 96 -5.64 3.79 19.27
CA ASP A 96 -6.26 3.01 20.35
C ASP A 96 -5.20 2.49 21.33
N GLU A 97 -4.04 2.05 20.83
CA GLU A 97 -2.87 1.71 21.64
C GLU A 97 -2.39 2.89 22.49
N ARG A 98 -2.28 4.09 21.88
CA ARG A 98 -1.91 5.31 22.62
C ARG A 98 -2.92 5.68 23.71
N LEU A 99 -4.22 5.48 23.45
CA LEU A 99 -5.27 5.76 24.44
C LEU A 99 -5.22 4.76 25.60
N LYS A 100 -5.03 3.46 25.34
CA LYS A 100 -4.88 2.43 26.37
C LYS A 100 -3.65 2.66 27.26
N ASN A 101 -2.57 3.14 26.66
CA ASN A 101 -1.31 3.39 27.36
C ASN A 101 -1.26 4.77 28.06
N LYS A 102 -2.33 5.58 27.98
CA LYS A 102 -2.43 6.85 28.72
C LYS A 102 -3.00 6.57 30.12
N PRO A 103 -2.21 6.60 31.20
CA PRO A 103 -2.75 6.53 32.56
C PRO A 103 -3.72 7.70 32.78
N SER A 104 -4.86 7.41 33.40
CA SER A 104 -5.95 8.36 33.63
C SER A 104 -5.53 9.41 34.67
N GLU A 105 -4.88 10.48 34.23
CA GLU A 105 -4.63 11.70 35.02
C GLU A 105 -5.87 12.63 35.01
N SER A 106 -7.07 12.06 35.17
CA SER A 106 -8.33 12.84 35.19
C SER A 106 -9.20 12.57 36.41
N THR A 107 -8.66 11.92 37.45
CA THR A 107 -9.37 11.66 38.72
C THR A 107 -8.65 12.34 39.88
N ALA A 108 -8.25 13.60 39.72
CA ALA A 108 -7.79 14.44 40.83
C ALA A 108 -8.11 15.90 40.52
N LYS A 109 -9.37 16.29 40.76
CA LYS A 109 -9.70 17.70 40.98
C LYS A 109 -10.45 17.79 42.30
N PRO A 110 -9.93 18.54 43.29
CA PRO A 110 -10.55 18.70 44.61
C PRO A 110 -11.88 19.46 44.54
#